data_AF-A0A952SVE4-F1
#
_entry.id   AF-A0A952SVE4-F1
#
_cell.length_a   1.000
_cell.length_b   1.000
_cell.length_c   1.000
_cell.angle_alpha   90.00
_cell.angle_beta   90.00
_cell.angle_gamma   90.00
#
_symmetry.space_group_name_H-M   'P 1'
#
loop_
_entity.id
_entity.type
_entity.pdbx_description
1 polymer ?
#
loop_
_entity_poly.entity_id
_entity_poly.type
_entity_poly.pdbx_seq_one_letter_code
_entity_poly.pdbx_strand_id
1 'polypeptide(L)'
;MDTTRTPRTLTHDERKAAEAAFAGRPLNPTWSEAAKRVYEGLIHALPTLPDEPIVGRDENSPSDQVQTESTVPAPTGEEPKFEHPTTSEKTEGSLSDVPAKQLIANRQQAIQAGFLIDVSTDAQKLGLTFPVTVTKPLWEIGIAPSESISEEEKAQRLRDVLMAFRLRIASQTTLSPLIDFPAMLALPPSEVPQPVPLFALIQQDEQNRAVATLLLPNEVSATIIPMN
;
A
#
# COMPACT_ATOMS: atom_id res chain seq x y z
N MET A 1 -0.81 -32.55 14.29
CA MET A 1 0.14 -33.51 13.68
C MET A 1 0.91 -32.76 12.61
N ASP A 2 2.00 -32.15 13.02
CA ASP A 2 2.48 -30.92 12.42
C ASP A 2 3.73 -31.20 11.60
N THR A 3 3.57 -31.28 10.27
CA THR A 3 4.71 -31.38 9.36
C THR A 3 5.13 -30.00 8.91
N THR A 4 5.76 -29.24 9.81
CA THR A 4 6.54 -28.04 9.48
C THR A 4 7.75 -28.44 8.65
N ARG A 5 7.51 -28.74 7.36
CA ARG A 5 8.57 -29.05 6.39
C ARG A 5 9.47 -27.83 6.27
N THR A 6 10.65 -27.93 6.88
CA THR A 6 11.76 -27.04 6.58
C THR A 6 12.02 -27.05 5.07
N PRO A 7 12.35 -25.91 4.45
CA PRO A 7 12.52 -25.83 3.01
C PRO A 7 13.73 -26.66 2.59
N ARG A 8 13.48 -27.87 2.08
CA ARG A 8 14.55 -28.77 1.62
C ARG A 8 15.29 -28.10 0.47
N THR A 9 16.60 -27.91 0.64
CA THR A 9 17.49 -27.43 -0.42
C THR A 9 17.36 -28.33 -1.65
N LEU A 10 16.99 -27.74 -2.79
CA LEU A 10 16.91 -28.45 -4.05
C LEU A 10 18.31 -28.88 -4.51
N THR A 11 18.41 -30.08 -5.04
CA THR A 11 19.63 -30.57 -5.68
C THR A 11 19.90 -29.84 -7.00
N HIS A 12 21.10 -29.99 -7.54
CA HIS A 12 21.55 -29.24 -8.71
C HIS A 12 20.66 -29.43 -9.95
N ASP A 13 20.22 -30.67 -10.20
CA ASP A 13 19.32 -31.01 -11.31
C ASP A 13 17.86 -30.67 -11.00
N GLU A 14 17.39 -30.79 -9.75
CA GLU A 14 16.05 -30.28 -9.35
C GLU A 14 15.92 -28.77 -9.60
N ARG A 15 16.95 -27.99 -9.26
CA ARG A 15 17.00 -26.56 -9.54
C ARG A 15 16.99 -26.27 -11.05
N LYS A 16 17.76 -27.04 -11.83
CA LYS A 16 17.83 -26.90 -13.30
C LYS A 16 16.53 -27.32 -14.00
N ALA A 17 15.81 -28.30 -13.44
CA ALA A 17 14.49 -28.70 -13.88
C ALA A 17 13.43 -27.63 -13.57
N ALA A 18 13.49 -27.00 -12.40
CA ALA A 18 12.63 -25.86 -12.06
C ALA A 18 12.87 -24.66 -13.00
N GLU A 19 14.14 -24.27 -13.21
CA GLU A 19 14.52 -23.21 -14.16
C GLU A 19 13.99 -23.50 -15.57
N ALA A 20 14.08 -24.75 -16.04
CA ALA A 20 13.57 -25.16 -17.33
C ALA A 20 12.04 -25.07 -17.44
N ALA A 21 11.29 -25.43 -16.38
CA ALA A 21 9.83 -25.32 -16.35
C ALA A 21 9.37 -23.86 -16.43
N PHE A 22 9.96 -22.95 -15.65
CA PHE A 22 9.67 -21.51 -15.73
C PHE A 22 10.08 -20.90 -17.08
N ALA A 23 11.12 -21.44 -17.73
CA ALA A 23 11.60 -20.99 -19.04
C ALA A 23 10.91 -21.67 -20.24
N GLY A 24 9.84 -22.46 -20.04
CA GLY A 24 9.12 -23.18 -21.10
C GLY A 24 9.95 -24.22 -21.86
N ARG A 25 11.12 -24.60 -21.34
CA ARG A 25 12.06 -25.53 -22.01
C ARG A 25 11.60 -26.98 -21.81
N PRO A 26 11.79 -27.89 -22.78
CA PRO A 26 11.35 -29.27 -22.67
C PRO A 26 12.07 -30.07 -21.57
N LEU A 27 11.41 -31.11 -21.06
CA LEU A 27 11.95 -32.05 -20.07
C LEU A 27 13.25 -32.71 -20.59
N ASN A 28 14.33 -32.65 -19.82
CA ASN A 28 15.56 -33.37 -20.15
C ASN A 28 15.52 -34.81 -19.62
N PRO A 29 15.69 -35.85 -20.47
CA PRO A 29 15.68 -37.25 -20.02
C PRO A 29 16.83 -37.62 -19.08
N THR A 30 17.92 -36.84 -19.00
CA THR A 30 19.07 -37.14 -18.12
C THR A 30 18.91 -36.66 -16.66
N TRP A 31 17.84 -35.93 -16.33
CA TRP A 31 17.56 -35.52 -14.95
C TRP A 31 17.12 -36.70 -14.06
N SER A 32 17.33 -36.57 -12.75
CA SER A 32 16.86 -37.57 -11.77
C SER A 32 15.34 -37.69 -11.73
N GLU A 33 14.85 -38.78 -11.15
CA GLU A 33 13.42 -39.04 -10.93
C GLU A 33 12.75 -38.01 -9.98
N ALA A 34 13.55 -37.33 -9.15
CA ALA A 34 13.09 -36.23 -8.31
C ALA A 34 12.96 -34.92 -9.12
N ALA A 35 14.00 -34.58 -9.89
CA ALA A 35 14.01 -33.42 -10.78
C ALA A 35 12.91 -33.49 -11.86
N LYS A 36 12.61 -34.68 -12.39
CA LYS A 36 11.48 -34.88 -13.32
C LYS A 36 10.13 -34.55 -12.68
N ARG A 37 9.87 -35.03 -11.45
CA ARG A 37 8.66 -34.66 -10.70
C ARG A 37 8.57 -33.19 -10.36
N VAL A 38 9.71 -32.52 -10.11
CA VAL A 38 9.74 -31.05 -9.92
C VAL A 38 9.34 -30.33 -11.20
N TYR A 39 9.85 -30.74 -12.37
CA TYR A 39 9.45 -30.18 -13.66
C TYR A 39 7.96 -30.41 -13.94
N GLU A 40 7.49 -31.66 -13.86
CA GLU A 40 6.10 -32.03 -14.13
C GLU A 40 5.12 -31.29 -13.19
N GLY A 41 5.44 -31.24 -11.89
CA GLY A 41 4.65 -30.51 -10.90
C GLY A 41 4.60 -29.00 -11.15
N LEU A 42 5.66 -28.39 -11.69
CA LEU A 42 5.67 -26.98 -12.04
C LEU A 42 4.91 -26.70 -13.35
N ILE A 43 5.07 -27.53 -14.39
CA ILE A 43 4.30 -27.41 -15.64
C ILE A 43 2.78 -27.58 -15.39
N HIS A 44 2.38 -28.42 -14.44
CA HIS A 44 0.98 -28.56 -14.03
C HIS A 44 0.47 -27.45 -13.09
N ALA A 45 1.35 -26.72 -12.41
CA ALA A 45 0.97 -25.65 -11.48
C ALA A 45 1.06 -24.23 -12.08
N LEU A 46 1.84 -24.05 -13.16
CA LEU A 46 1.90 -22.81 -13.92
C LEU A 46 0.62 -22.64 -14.75
N PRO A 47 0.02 -21.43 -14.78
CA PRO A 47 -1.08 -21.16 -15.70
C PRO A 47 -0.59 -21.27 -17.14
N THR A 48 -1.31 -22.02 -17.97
CA THR A 48 -0.97 -22.20 -19.39
C THR A 48 -1.19 -20.89 -20.16
N LEU A 49 -0.16 -20.06 -20.19
CA LEU A 49 -0.10 -18.94 -21.13
C LEU A 49 -0.02 -19.50 -22.56
N PRO A 50 -0.85 -19.04 -23.51
CA PRO A 50 -0.69 -19.39 -24.91
C PRO A 50 0.61 -18.79 -25.47
N ASP A 51 1.20 -19.46 -26.46
CA ASP A 51 2.40 -18.96 -27.17
C ASP A 51 2.13 -17.61 -27.85
N GLU A 52 2.90 -16.58 -27.48
CA GLU A 52 3.28 -15.49 -28.40
C GLU A 52 4.80 -15.23 -28.30
N PRO A 53 5.51 -15.10 -29.44
CA PRO A 53 6.97 -15.09 -29.47
C PRO A 53 7.59 -13.71 -29.15
N ILE A 54 8.74 -13.73 -28.49
CA ILE A 54 9.51 -12.55 -28.10
C ILE A 54 10.22 -11.91 -29.31
N VAL A 55 10.02 -10.60 -29.48
CA VAL A 55 10.85 -9.68 -30.28
C VAL A 55 11.20 -8.53 -29.34
N GLY A 56 12.45 -8.36 -28.89
CA GLY A 56 13.53 -7.65 -29.61
C GLY A 56 13.62 -6.21 -29.08
N ARG A 57 14.58 -5.86 -28.21
CA ARG A 57 15.89 -5.19 -28.52
C ARG A 57 15.71 -3.81 -29.22
N ASP A 58 16.39 -2.72 -28.86
CA ASP A 58 17.72 -2.49 -28.23
C ASP A 58 17.67 -1.33 -27.18
N GLU A 59 18.45 -1.34 -26.10
CA GLU A 59 19.78 -0.68 -25.95
C GLU A 59 19.96 0.72 -26.60
N ASN A 60 20.02 1.79 -25.78
CA ASN A 60 21.10 2.80 -25.87
C ASN A 60 21.18 3.71 -24.61
N SER A 61 22.39 4.18 -24.27
CA SER A 61 22.69 5.31 -23.38
C SER A 61 24.14 5.78 -23.62
N PRO A 62 24.40 7.08 -23.85
CA PRO A 62 25.45 7.75 -23.07
C PRO A 62 25.24 9.28 -22.80
N SER A 63 26.20 9.85 -22.07
CA SER A 63 26.32 11.24 -21.57
C SER A 63 26.60 12.33 -22.61
N ASP A 64 26.29 13.60 -22.27
CA ASP A 64 27.25 14.69 -21.95
C ASP A 64 26.50 16.04 -21.69
N GLN A 65 26.66 16.76 -20.56
CA GLN A 65 27.74 17.63 -20.05
C GLN A 65 27.61 19.13 -20.44
N VAL A 66 28.42 20.01 -19.80
CA VAL A 66 28.55 21.49 -19.98
C VAL A 66 27.46 22.34 -19.26
N GLN A 67 27.74 23.37 -18.43
CA GLN A 67 28.90 23.73 -17.58
C GLN A 67 28.55 24.90 -16.60
N THR A 68 29.34 25.04 -15.50
CA THR A 68 29.81 26.25 -14.73
C THR A 68 29.16 27.65 -14.93
N GLU A 69 29.13 28.60 -13.97
CA GLU A 69 29.93 28.81 -12.73
C GLU A 69 29.34 29.89 -11.76
N SER A 70 29.99 30.06 -10.59
CA SER A 70 30.13 31.31 -9.79
C SER A 70 28.88 31.91 -9.08
N THR A 71 28.98 32.59 -7.93
CA THR A 71 30.05 32.68 -6.89
C THR A 71 29.45 33.21 -5.57
N VAL A 72 30.03 32.86 -4.40
CA VAL A 72 29.59 33.32 -3.05
C VAL A 72 30.18 34.69 -2.69
N PRO A 73 29.54 35.48 -1.78
CA PRO A 73 30.04 35.47 -0.39
C PRO A 73 28.97 35.70 0.72
N ALA A 74 29.34 35.32 1.94
CA ALA A 74 28.74 35.72 3.23
C ALA A 74 29.61 36.85 3.88
N PRO A 75 29.45 37.33 5.15
CA PRO A 75 28.56 36.90 6.24
C PRO A 75 27.97 38.04 7.14
N THR A 76 27.35 37.67 8.29
CA THR A 76 27.44 38.31 9.65
C THR A 76 26.10 38.63 10.34
N GLY A 77 25.90 38.13 11.57
CA GLY A 77 24.94 38.63 12.59
C GLY A 77 23.47 38.21 12.42
N GLU A 78 22.65 37.99 13.46
CA GLU A 78 22.87 37.91 14.92
C GLU A 78 21.85 36.93 15.54
N GLU A 79 22.24 36.27 16.63
CA GLU A 79 21.36 35.75 17.70
C GLU A 79 21.68 36.59 18.95
N PRO A 80 20.78 36.81 19.95
CA PRO A 80 19.61 36.00 20.34
C PRO A 80 18.39 36.91 20.79
N LYS A 81 17.46 36.70 21.77
CA LYS A 81 17.11 35.63 22.75
C LYS A 81 15.70 35.84 23.37
N PHE A 82 15.08 34.73 23.82
CA PHE A 82 14.26 34.55 25.07
C PHE A 82 12.85 35.20 25.33
N GLU A 83 11.95 34.28 25.75
CA GLU A 83 11.04 34.30 26.94
C GLU A 83 9.62 34.92 26.94
N HIS A 84 8.68 34.10 27.45
CA HIS A 84 7.31 34.43 27.89
C HIS A 84 7.34 34.90 29.37
N PRO A 85 6.37 35.72 29.87
CA PRO A 85 5.09 35.18 30.41
C PRO A 85 3.89 36.15 30.14
N THR A 86 2.62 36.01 30.59
CA THR A 86 2.01 35.25 31.70
C THR A 86 0.55 34.84 31.38
N THR A 87 0.10 33.76 32.02
CA THR A 87 -1.27 33.21 32.20
C THR A 87 -2.48 34.16 32.06
N SER A 88 -3.52 33.65 31.38
CA SER A 88 -4.92 33.79 31.81
C SER A 88 -5.70 32.53 31.42
N GLU A 89 -6.36 31.90 32.38
CA GLU A 89 -7.22 30.74 32.15
C GLU A 89 -8.60 31.17 31.61
N LYS A 90 -9.22 30.36 30.74
CA LYS A 90 -10.42 29.55 31.05
C LYS A 90 -11.28 29.26 29.81
N THR A 91 -11.95 28.10 29.83
CA THR A 91 -13.16 27.74 29.03
C THR A 91 -12.92 27.12 27.64
N GLU A 92 -12.73 25.80 27.64
CA GLU A 92 -13.46 24.81 26.83
C GLU A 92 -13.57 25.00 25.30
N GLY A 93 -12.84 24.17 24.54
CA GLY A 93 -12.92 24.12 23.08
C GLY A 93 -11.95 23.12 22.43
N SER A 94 -11.79 21.90 22.98
CA SER A 94 -10.82 20.92 22.47
C SER A 94 -11.28 20.29 21.15
N LEU A 95 -10.97 20.94 20.03
CA LEU A 95 -11.32 20.50 18.68
C LEU A 95 -10.43 19.36 18.14
N SER A 96 -9.49 18.84 18.94
CA SER A 96 -8.47 17.86 18.52
C SER A 96 -8.70 16.42 18.99
N ASP A 97 -9.50 16.17 20.02
CA ASP A 97 -9.62 14.85 20.68
C ASP A 97 -10.86 14.03 20.22
N VAL A 98 -11.65 14.58 19.30
CA VAL A 98 -12.90 13.98 18.80
C VAL A 98 -12.72 12.92 17.69
N PRO A 99 -11.83 13.08 16.69
CA PRO A 99 -11.79 12.18 15.52
C PRO A 99 -11.55 10.71 15.87
N ALA A 100 -10.59 10.47 16.77
CA ALA A 100 -10.10 9.14 17.15
C ALA A 100 -11.21 8.21 17.67
N LYS A 101 -11.96 8.66 18.68
CA LYS A 101 -13.01 7.84 19.30
C LYS A 101 -14.21 7.65 18.39
N GLN A 102 -14.52 8.62 17.53
CA GLN A 102 -15.66 8.50 16.60
C GLN A 102 -15.37 7.56 15.42
N LEU A 103 -14.12 7.52 14.94
CA LEU A 103 -13.64 6.50 13.99
C LEU A 103 -13.83 5.07 14.51
N ILE A 104 -13.64 4.84 15.81
CA ILE A 104 -13.79 3.54 16.46
C ILE A 104 -15.25 3.21 16.77
N ALA A 105 -16.03 4.20 17.23
CA ALA A 105 -17.33 3.96 17.86
C ALA A 105 -18.42 3.44 16.91
N ASN A 106 -18.56 4.00 15.70
CA ASN A 106 -19.53 3.51 14.73
C ASN A 106 -19.24 3.97 13.28
N ARG A 107 -18.95 3.01 12.38
CA ARG A 107 -18.74 3.27 10.93
C ARG A 107 -19.87 4.09 10.31
N GLN A 108 -21.12 3.72 10.57
CA GLN A 108 -22.28 4.33 9.92
C GLN A 108 -22.46 5.78 10.36
N GLN A 109 -22.23 6.07 11.64
CA GLN A 109 -22.25 7.43 12.17
C GLN A 109 -21.10 8.27 11.60
N ALA A 110 -19.89 7.71 11.48
CA ALA A 110 -18.74 8.40 10.90
C ALA A 110 -18.90 8.68 9.38
N ILE A 111 -19.61 7.82 8.64
CA ILE A 111 -20.04 8.10 7.26
C ILE A 111 -21.09 9.23 7.23
N GLN A 112 -22.12 9.17 8.08
CA GLN A 112 -23.17 10.20 8.15
C GLN A 112 -22.63 11.58 8.58
N ALA A 113 -21.58 11.61 9.41
CA ALA A 113 -20.87 12.82 9.80
C ALA A 113 -19.84 13.31 8.74
N GLY A 114 -19.63 12.56 7.66
CA GLY A 114 -18.67 12.90 6.60
C GLY A 114 -17.20 12.74 6.97
N PHE A 115 -16.87 12.03 8.05
CA PHE A 115 -15.47 11.68 8.39
C PHE A 115 -14.97 10.46 7.61
N LEU A 116 -15.87 9.57 7.21
CA LEU A 116 -15.60 8.41 6.39
C LEU A 116 -16.37 8.47 5.06
N ILE A 117 -15.72 8.03 3.98
CA ILE A 117 -16.32 7.87 2.66
C ILE A 117 -16.38 6.38 2.36
N ASP A 118 -17.58 5.88 2.07
CA ASP A 118 -17.79 4.47 1.75
C ASP A 118 -17.32 4.17 0.31
N VAL A 119 -16.40 3.24 0.18
CA VAL A 119 -15.84 2.79 -1.11
C VAL A 119 -16.07 1.28 -1.34
N SER A 120 -16.96 0.67 -0.56
CA SER A 120 -17.20 -0.78 -0.56
C SER A 120 -17.66 -1.31 -1.91
N THR A 121 -18.40 -0.51 -2.69
CA THR A 121 -18.80 -0.83 -4.06
C THR A 121 -17.60 -1.09 -4.97
N ASP A 122 -16.53 -0.32 -4.80
CA ASP A 122 -15.37 -0.30 -5.68
C ASP A 122 -14.29 -1.25 -5.17
N ALA A 123 -14.19 -1.40 -3.85
CA ALA A 123 -13.51 -2.50 -3.20
C ALA A 123 -14.07 -3.86 -3.66
N GLN A 124 -15.40 -4.02 -3.74
CA GLN A 124 -16.06 -5.25 -4.17
C GLN A 124 -15.84 -5.55 -5.66
N LYS A 125 -15.87 -4.54 -6.56
CA LYS A 125 -15.45 -4.68 -7.97
C LYS A 125 -14.02 -5.23 -8.10
N LEU A 126 -13.14 -4.87 -7.16
CA LEU A 126 -11.76 -5.33 -7.09
C LEU A 126 -11.57 -6.63 -6.30
N GLY A 127 -12.65 -7.27 -5.83
CA GLY A 127 -12.61 -8.58 -5.17
C GLY A 127 -12.35 -8.55 -3.66
N LEU A 128 -12.47 -7.40 -3.00
CA LEU A 128 -12.49 -7.31 -1.54
C LEU A 128 -13.90 -7.68 -1.03
N THR A 129 -13.98 -8.71 -0.18
CA THR A 129 -15.26 -9.33 0.24
C THR A 129 -15.86 -8.72 1.50
N PHE A 130 -15.31 -7.61 2.00
CA PHE A 130 -15.72 -6.93 3.22
C PHE A 130 -15.86 -5.42 2.97
N PRO A 131 -16.68 -4.69 3.77
CA PRO A 131 -16.85 -3.24 3.61
C PRO A 131 -15.53 -2.48 3.79
N VAL A 132 -15.31 -1.48 2.95
CA VAL A 132 -14.14 -0.61 2.99
C VAL A 132 -14.57 0.85 3.08
N THR A 133 -13.88 1.62 3.92
CA THR A 133 -14.03 3.08 4.07
C THR A 133 -12.69 3.76 3.89
N VAL A 134 -12.72 5.01 3.44
CA VAL A 134 -11.56 5.89 3.35
C VAL A 134 -11.80 7.09 4.27
N THR A 135 -10.80 7.52 5.05
CA THR A 135 -10.92 8.75 5.83
C THR A 135 -11.00 9.97 4.94
N LYS A 136 -11.77 10.98 5.36
CA LYS A 136 -11.91 12.23 4.62
C LYS A 136 -10.55 12.90 4.30
N PRO A 137 -9.57 13.00 5.23
CA PRO A 137 -8.23 13.49 4.91
C PRO A 137 -7.49 12.67 3.86
N LEU A 138 -7.57 11.33 3.88
CA LEU A 138 -6.96 10.50 2.83
C LEU A 138 -7.61 10.76 1.45
N TRP A 139 -8.92 10.96 1.42
CA TRP A 139 -9.65 11.31 0.19
C TRP A 139 -9.25 12.70 -0.34
N GLU A 140 -9.29 13.72 0.52
CA GLU A 140 -8.98 15.12 0.17
C GLU A 140 -7.49 15.38 -0.13
N ILE A 141 -6.58 14.47 0.22
CA ILE A 141 -5.14 14.61 -0.02
C ILE A 141 -4.64 13.69 -1.14
N GLY A 142 -5.15 12.45 -1.23
CA GLY A 142 -4.69 11.46 -2.21
C GLY A 142 -5.58 11.29 -3.45
N ILE A 143 -6.89 11.18 -3.26
CA ILE A 143 -7.82 10.67 -4.28
C ILE A 143 -8.47 11.82 -5.07
N ALA A 144 -8.93 12.87 -4.38
CA ALA A 144 -9.56 14.04 -4.98
C ALA A 144 -8.98 15.36 -4.42
N PRO A 145 -7.66 15.63 -4.60
CA PRO A 145 -6.98 16.80 -4.01
C PRO A 145 -7.33 18.16 -4.63
N SER A 146 -8.21 18.20 -5.63
CA SER A 146 -8.70 19.42 -6.27
C SER A 146 -10.06 19.14 -6.89
N GLU A 147 -11.04 20.04 -6.74
CA GLU A 147 -12.39 19.82 -7.29
C GLU A 147 -12.42 19.73 -8.83
N SER A 148 -11.37 20.22 -9.49
CA SER A 148 -11.14 20.16 -10.94
C SER A 148 -10.75 18.78 -11.48
N ILE A 149 -10.44 17.80 -10.61
CA ILE A 149 -10.04 16.44 -11.03
C ILE A 149 -11.23 15.64 -11.58
N SER A 150 -11.02 14.91 -12.68
CA SER A 150 -12.05 14.11 -13.35
C SER A 150 -12.50 12.92 -12.48
N GLU A 151 -13.78 12.55 -12.55
CA GLU A 151 -14.32 11.33 -11.89
C GLU A 151 -13.58 10.06 -12.31
N GLU A 152 -13.11 9.99 -13.58
CA GLU A 152 -12.31 8.88 -14.07
C GLU A 152 -10.93 8.82 -13.35
N GLU A 153 -10.29 9.97 -13.12
CA GLU A 153 -9.01 10.01 -12.42
C GLU A 153 -9.17 9.75 -10.91
N LYS A 154 -10.27 10.23 -10.28
CA LYS A 154 -10.65 9.84 -8.92
C LYS A 154 -10.83 8.33 -8.81
N ALA A 155 -11.52 7.72 -9.78
CA ALA A 155 -11.74 6.28 -9.82
C ALA A 155 -10.44 5.49 -10.04
N GLN A 156 -9.52 5.99 -10.87
CA GLN A 156 -8.19 5.41 -11.05
C GLN A 156 -7.33 5.49 -9.78
N ARG A 157 -7.22 6.66 -9.15
CA ARG A 157 -6.51 6.85 -7.87
C ARG A 157 -7.08 5.97 -6.76
N LEU A 158 -8.41 5.91 -6.63
CA LEU A 158 -9.10 5.03 -5.68
C LEU A 158 -8.81 3.54 -5.98
N ARG A 159 -8.86 3.14 -7.24
CA ARG A 159 -8.55 1.78 -7.70
C ARG A 159 -7.13 1.37 -7.34
N ASP A 160 -6.15 2.24 -7.50
CA ASP A 160 -4.75 1.93 -7.22
C ASP A 160 -4.48 1.80 -5.71
N VAL A 161 -5.10 2.66 -4.88
CA VAL A 161 -5.10 2.51 -3.42
C VAL A 161 -5.73 1.17 -2.98
N LEU A 162 -6.91 0.85 -3.51
CA LEU A 162 -7.60 -0.41 -3.21
C LEU A 162 -6.86 -1.65 -3.72
N MET A 163 -6.16 -1.53 -4.86
CA MET A 163 -5.32 -2.61 -5.41
C MET A 163 -4.08 -2.83 -4.56
N ALA A 164 -3.39 -1.76 -4.14
CA ALA A 164 -2.25 -1.84 -3.22
C ALA A 164 -2.64 -2.49 -1.89
N PHE A 165 -3.78 -2.09 -1.32
CA PHE A 165 -4.35 -2.74 -0.12
C PHE A 165 -4.69 -4.22 -0.37
N ARG A 166 -5.34 -4.55 -1.50
CA ARG A 166 -5.65 -5.94 -1.88
C ARG A 166 -4.39 -6.80 -1.98
N LEU A 167 -3.33 -6.28 -2.61
CA LEU A 167 -2.04 -6.98 -2.72
C LEU A 167 -1.36 -7.15 -1.35
N ARG A 168 -1.50 -6.18 -0.44
CA ARG A 168 -0.98 -6.29 0.93
C ARG A 168 -1.72 -7.32 1.79
N ILE A 169 -3.05 -7.43 1.69
CA ILE A 169 -3.77 -8.48 2.42
C ILE A 169 -3.53 -9.87 1.80
N ALA A 170 -3.43 -9.96 0.47
CA ALA A 170 -3.17 -11.24 -0.22
C ALA A 170 -1.74 -11.79 0.01
N SER A 171 -0.81 -10.94 0.45
CA SER A 171 0.56 -11.32 0.84
C SER A 171 0.74 -11.58 2.35
N GLN A 172 -0.32 -11.41 3.16
CA GLN A 172 -0.29 -11.70 4.59
C GLN A 172 -0.86 -13.09 4.92
N THR A 173 -0.10 -13.89 5.65
CA THR A 173 -0.56 -15.18 6.21
C THR A 173 -1.51 -15.01 7.40
N THR A 174 -1.45 -13.86 8.08
CA THR A 174 -2.25 -13.50 9.26
C THR A 174 -2.64 -12.04 9.17
N LEU A 175 -3.92 -11.71 9.32
CA LEU A 175 -4.37 -10.31 9.30
C LEU A 175 -4.09 -9.63 10.64
N SER A 176 -3.30 -8.57 10.60
CA SER A 176 -3.15 -7.63 11.73
C SER A 176 -4.40 -6.75 11.87
N PRO A 177 -4.79 -6.32 13.08
CA PRO A 177 -5.83 -5.28 13.25
C PRO A 177 -5.40 -3.92 12.68
N LEU A 178 -4.10 -3.71 12.42
CA LEU A 178 -3.58 -2.54 11.71
C LEU A 178 -2.54 -3.00 10.68
N ILE A 179 -2.79 -2.69 9.41
CA ILE A 179 -1.99 -3.12 8.26
C ILE A 179 -1.39 -1.89 7.59
N ASP A 180 -0.07 -1.77 7.55
CA ASP A 180 0.63 -0.79 6.71
C ASP A 180 0.64 -1.25 5.24
N PHE A 181 0.50 -0.34 4.29
CA PHE A 181 0.71 -0.61 2.87
C PHE A 181 1.16 0.65 2.10
N PRO A 182 2.16 0.56 1.20
CA PRO A 182 2.47 1.65 0.30
C PRO A 182 1.44 1.71 -0.83
N ALA A 183 0.88 2.89 -1.10
CA ALA A 183 0.05 3.16 -2.28
C ALA A 183 0.68 4.27 -3.13
N MET A 184 0.56 4.16 -4.46
CA MET A 184 1.06 5.19 -5.37
C MET A 184 0.06 6.35 -5.40
N LEU A 185 0.47 7.52 -4.91
CA LEU A 185 -0.37 8.72 -4.86
C LEU A 185 0.40 9.95 -5.35
N ALA A 186 -0.23 10.73 -6.23
CA ALA A 186 0.23 12.06 -6.64
C ALA A 186 -0.30 13.10 -5.64
N LEU A 187 0.53 13.43 -4.65
CA LEU A 187 0.21 14.38 -3.58
C LEU A 187 0.73 15.79 -3.93
N PRO A 188 -0.10 16.85 -3.87
CA PRO A 188 0.35 18.22 -4.11
C PRO A 188 1.55 18.61 -3.23
N PRO A 189 2.58 19.30 -3.77
CA PRO A 189 2.65 19.88 -5.12
C PRO A 189 3.18 18.93 -6.21
N SER A 190 3.33 17.62 -5.94
CA SER A 190 3.81 16.64 -6.93
C SER A 190 2.67 16.01 -7.72
N GLU A 191 2.67 16.22 -9.03
CA GLU A 191 1.82 15.47 -9.98
C GLU A 191 2.33 14.05 -10.24
N VAL A 192 3.62 13.78 -9.95
CA VAL A 192 4.20 12.43 -10.08
C VAL A 192 3.70 11.53 -8.94
N PRO A 193 3.12 10.34 -9.23
CA PRO A 193 2.75 9.38 -8.21
C PRO A 193 3.98 8.86 -7.45
N GLN A 194 3.93 8.93 -6.12
CA GLN A 194 4.98 8.45 -5.22
C GLN A 194 4.43 7.41 -4.23
N PRO A 195 5.25 6.48 -3.72
CA PRO A 195 4.80 5.47 -2.76
C PRO A 195 4.58 6.11 -1.38
N VAL A 196 3.32 6.41 -1.07
CA VAL A 196 2.89 6.95 0.22
C VAL A 196 2.53 5.78 1.15
N PRO A 197 3.09 5.70 2.37
CA PRO A 197 2.64 4.72 3.35
C PRO A 197 1.22 5.08 3.82
N LEU A 198 0.29 4.16 3.64
CA LEU A 198 -1.07 4.21 4.16
C LEU A 198 -1.26 3.12 5.21
N PHE A 199 -2.31 3.25 6.01
CA PHE A 199 -2.70 2.24 6.98
C PHE A 199 -4.14 1.81 6.75
N ALA A 200 -4.42 0.53 6.99
CA ALA A 200 -5.75 -0.05 7.03
C ALA A 200 -6.02 -0.58 8.44
N LEU A 201 -6.96 0.06 9.15
CA LEU A 201 -7.48 -0.42 10.43
C LEU A 201 -8.56 -1.47 10.15
N ILE A 202 -8.38 -2.69 10.63
CA ILE A 202 -9.32 -3.80 10.48
C ILE A 202 -10.11 -3.96 11.80
N GLN A 203 -11.42 -3.75 11.73
CA GLN A 203 -12.33 -3.78 12.86
C GLN A 203 -13.47 -4.77 12.62
N GLN A 204 -14.23 -5.09 13.66
CA GLN A 204 -15.46 -5.89 13.57
C GLN A 204 -16.67 -4.95 13.67
N ASP A 205 -17.66 -5.13 12.79
CA ASP A 205 -18.94 -4.42 12.91
C ASP A 205 -19.86 -5.05 13.97
N GLU A 206 -21.01 -4.42 14.23
CA GLU A 206 -22.06 -4.91 15.13
C GLU A 206 -22.61 -6.30 14.73
N GLN A 207 -22.34 -6.75 13.50
CA GLN A 207 -22.71 -8.06 12.95
C GLN A 207 -21.51 -9.03 12.92
N ASN A 208 -20.41 -8.69 13.61
CA ASN A 208 -19.16 -9.45 13.73
C ASN A 208 -18.44 -9.73 12.38
N ARG A 209 -18.66 -8.89 11.37
CA ARG A 209 -17.96 -8.95 10.08
C ARG A 209 -16.74 -8.04 10.11
N ALA A 210 -15.66 -8.45 9.44
CA ALA A 210 -14.52 -7.58 9.22
C ALA A 210 -14.92 -6.34 8.40
N VAL A 211 -14.36 -5.18 8.76
CA VAL A 211 -14.47 -3.91 8.07
C VAL A 211 -13.09 -3.28 8.02
N ALA A 212 -12.70 -2.70 6.89
CA ALA A 212 -11.44 -1.96 6.76
C ALA A 212 -11.69 -0.46 6.63
N THR A 213 -10.97 0.35 7.40
CA THR A 213 -10.87 1.79 7.21
C THR A 213 -9.45 2.14 6.79
N LEU A 214 -9.29 2.78 5.63
CA LEU A 214 -8.02 3.25 5.09
C LEU A 214 -7.77 4.69 5.56
N LEU A 215 -6.59 4.96 6.10
CA LEU A 215 -6.21 6.23 6.73
C LEU A 215 -4.73 6.61 6.47
N LEU A 216 -4.42 7.90 6.61
CA LEU A 216 -3.06 8.43 6.54
C LEU A 216 -2.26 8.12 7.83
N PRO A 217 -0.92 8.08 7.78
CA PRO A 217 -0.07 7.84 8.96
C PRO A 217 -0.37 8.78 10.14
N ASN A 218 -0.67 10.04 9.84
CA ASN A 218 -0.96 11.07 10.84
C ASN A 218 -2.25 10.81 11.63
N GLU A 219 -3.20 10.07 11.05
CA GLU A 219 -4.48 9.72 11.67
C GLU A 219 -4.36 8.49 12.60
N VAL A 220 -3.35 7.64 12.37
CA VAL A 220 -3.08 6.44 13.17
C VAL A 220 -2.78 6.80 14.62
N SER A 221 -1.88 7.79 14.81
CA SER A 221 -1.44 8.25 16.14
C SER A 221 -2.56 8.82 17.00
N ALA A 222 -3.63 9.34 16.39
CA ALA A 222 -4.84 9.73 17.11
C ALA A 222 -5.70 8.50 17.43
N THR A 223 -5.90 7.61 16.45
CA THR A 223 -6.88 6.53 16.52
C THR A 223 -6.49 5.38 17.47
N ILE A 224 -5.20 5.13 17.74
CA ILE A 224 -4.79 4.07 18.67
C ILE A 224 -4.86 4.55 20.13
N ILE A 225 -6.08 4.61 20.69
CA ILE A 225 -6.28 4.69 22.14
C ILE A 225 -6.33 3.26 22.69
N PRO A 226 -5.43 2.84 23.58
CA PRO A 226 -5.49 1.52 24.20
C PRO A 226 -6.71 1.42 25.11
N MET A 227 -7.55 0.41 24.87
CA MET A 227 -8.61 0.01 25.79
C MET A 227 -7.99 -0.79 26.96
N ASN A 228 -7.79 -0.10 28.08
CA ASN A 228 -7.55 -0.68 29.42
C ASN A 228 -8.84 -0.70 30.22
#